data_AF-A0A2T0FCX2-F1
#
_entry.id   AF-A0A2T0FCX2-F1
#
_cell.length_a   1.000
_cell.length_b   1.000
_cell.length_c   1.000
_cell.angle_alpha   90.00
_cell.angle_beta   90.00
_cell.angle_gamma   90.00
#
_symmetry.space_group_name_H-M   'P 1'
#
loop_
_entity.id
_entity.type
_entity.pdbx_description
1 polymer ?
#
loop_
_entity_poly.entity_id
_entity_poly.type
_entity_poly.pdbx_seq_one_letter_code
_entity_poly.pdbx_strand_id
1 'polypeptide(L)'
;MGVKSIYILNKAGGLIFQRDFGDSLSKLDSNDYLVIAGTLHSVHAITTRISPVAGSSGLTVMETPSFSLHIFQSQTGIKFMILTDRQQYGIDSIASRIHHLYSDYVMKNPFYTLEMPIRCEKFDRYLGAYISTVA
;
A
#
# COMPACT_ATOMS: atom_id res chain seq x y z
N MET A 1 -17.52 -3.60 -4.35
CA MET A 1 -16.27 -4.00 -5.01
C MET A 1 -15.43 -2.75 -5.11
N GLY A 2 -14.11 -2.87 -5.05
CA GLY A 2 -13.22 -1.73 -5.09
C GLY A 2 -12.18 -1.69 -3.98
N VAL A 3 -11.20 -0.83 -4.21
CA VAL A 3 -10.13 -0.52 -3.27
C VAL A 3 -10.70 0.38 -2.17
N LYS A 4 -10.50 0.00 -0.92
CA LYS A 4 -10.98 0.72 0.27
C LYS A 4 -9.93 1.65 0.85
N SER A 5 -8.66 1.23 0.82
CA SER A 5 -7.56 2.01 1.39
C SER A 5 -6.24 1.61 0.76
N ILE A 6 -5.31 2.55 0.67
CA ILE A 6 -3.96 2.33 0.17
C ILE A 6 -2.97 2.87 1.19
N TYR A 7 -1.95 2.07 1.48
CA TYR A 7 -0.81 2.43 2.30
C TYR A 7 0.47 2.24 1.48
N ILE A 8 1.39 3.18 1.59
CA ILE A 8 2.73 3.04 1.02
C ILE A 8 3.72 3.18 2.16
N LEU A 9 4.54 2.16 2.34
CA LEU A 9 5.58 2.11 3.36
C LEU A 9 6.94 2.17 2.68
N ASN A 10 7.85 2.93 3.27
CA ASN A 10 9.24 2.96 2.85
C ASN A 10 9.95 1.62 3.17
N LYS A 11 11.21 1.50 2.75
CA LYS A 11 12.02 0.30 2.97
C LYS A 11 12.19 -0.04 4.46
N ALA A 12 12.28 0.98 5.31
CA ALA A 12 12.41 0.86 6.77
C ALA A 12 11.08 0.55 7.50
N GLY A 13 9.96 0.45 6.78
CA GLY A 13 8.64 0.19 7.38
C GLY A 13 7.91 1.42 7.89
N GLY A 14 8.44 2.63 7.63
CA GLY A 14 7.75 3.89 7.92
C GLY A 14 6.63 4.14 6.91
N LEU A 15 5.46 4.53 7.40
CA LEU A 15 4.33 4.94 6.58
C LEU A 15 4.65 6.28 5.90
N ILE A 16 4.73 6.29 4.57
CA ILE A 16 4.98 7.50 3.79
C ILE A 16 3.73 7.99 3.06
N PHE A 17 2.69 7.17 2.90
CA PHE A 17 1.42 7.59 2.34
C PHE A 17 0.29 6.70 2.86
N GLN A 18 -0.84 7.32 3.18
CA GLN A 18 -2.08 6.64 3.51
C GLN A 18 -3.23 7.41 2.90
N ARG A 19 -4.18 6.69 2.31
CA ARG A 19 -5.42 7.28 1.82
C ARG A 19 -6.54 6.25 1.78
N ASP A 20 -7.69 6.66 2.31
CA ASP A 20 -8.93 5.90 2.22
C ASP A 20 -9.79 6.33 1.04
N PHE A 21 -10.52 5.37 0.49
CA PHE A 21 -11.41 5.51 -0.66
C PHE A 21 -12.79 4.97 -0.26
N GLY A 22 -13.71 5.88 0.00
CA GLY A 22 -15.09 5.60 0.42
C GLY A 22 -15.34 5.83 1.92
N ASP A 23 -16.62 5.87 2.29
CA ASP A 23 -17.07 6.23 3.65
C ASP A 23 -17.28 5.03 4.57
N SER A 24 -17.04 3.80 4.09
CA SER A 24 -17.30 2.57 4.84
C SER A 24 -16.27 2.27 5.93
N LEU A 25 -15.12 2.96 5.92
CA LEU A 25 -14.07 2.79 6.91
C LEU A 25 -14.21 3.83 8.02
N SER A 26 -14.15 3.40 9.28
CA SER A 26 -13.97 4.31 10.40
C SER A 26 -12.61 5.00 10.25
N LYS A 27 -12.62 6.33 10.15
CA LYS A 27 -11.37 7.11 10.12
C LYS A 27 -10.60 6.86 11.41
N LEU A 28 -9.39 6.36 11.26
CA LEU A 28 -8.45 6.21 12.37
C LEU A 28 -7.67 7.50 12.55
N ASP A 29 -7.02 7.66 13.69
CA ASP A 29 -6.11 8.78 13.87
C ASP A 29 -4.78 8.53 13.13
N SER A 30 -3.95 9.56 13.01
CA SER A 30 -2.66 9.45 12.30
C SER A 30 -1.69 8.47 12.97
N ASN A 31 -1.74 8.33 14.30
CA ASN A 31 -0.87 7.43 15.04
C ASN A 31 -1.29 5.96 14.85
N ASP A 32 -2.58 5.69 14.81
CA ASP A 32 -3.14 4.37 14.54
C ASP A 32 -2.67 3.84 13.18
N TYR A 33 -2.72 4.69 12.14
CA TYR A 33 -2.21 4.30 10.83
C TYR A 33 -0.70 4.00 10.85
N LEU A 34 0.09 4.78 11.62
CA LEU A 34 1.52 4.51 11.81
C LEU A 34 1.77 3.17 12.50
N VAL A 35 1.00 2.87 13.55
CA VAL A 35 1.08 1.61 14.30
C VAL A 35 0.69 0.42 13.42
N ILE A 36 -0.39 0.55 12.63
CA ILE A 36 -0.83 -0.48 11.68
C ILE A 36 0.25 -0.75 10.64
N ALA A 37 0.81 0.31 10.04
CA ALA A 37 1.87 0.18 9.04
C ALA A 37 3.12 -0.53 9.60
N GLY A 38 3.59 -0.11 10.78
CA GLY A 38 4.72 -0.74 11.45
C GLY A 38 4.45 -2.22 11.77
N THR A 39 3.26 -2.53 12.26
CA THR A 39 2.84 -3.90 12.60
C THR A 39 2.83 -4.78 11.35
N LEU A 40 2.23 -4.32 10.26
CA LEU A 40 2.20 -5.07 8.99
C LEU A 40 3.59 -5.26 8.40
N HIS A 41 4.48 -4.27 8.54
CA HIS A 41 5.87 -4.40 8.15
C HIS A 41 6.59 -5.48 8.95
N SER A 42 6.41 -5.52 10.27
CA SER A 42 6.96 -6.56 11.13
C SER A 42 6.40 -7.94 10.80
N VAL A 43 5.09 -8.06 10.58
CA VAL A 43 4.47 -9.34 10.18
C VAL A 43 5.04 -9.81 8.85
N HIS A 44 5.18 -8.93 7.85
CA HIS A 44 5.79 -9.26 6.58
C HIS A 44 7.23 -9.80 6.77
N ALA A 45 8.06 -9.17 7.61
CA ALA A 45 9.40 -9.67 7.92
C ALA A 45 9.39 -11.03 8.64
N ILE A 46 8.48 -11.24 9.60
CA ILE A 46 8.33 -12.51 10.31
C ILE A 46 7.95 -13.63 9.34
N THR A 47 6.98 -13.39 8.45
CA THR A 47 6.53 -14.38 7.46
C THR A 47 7.64 -14.84 6.52
N THR A 48 8.60 -13.98 6.18
CA THR A 48 9.82 -14.37 5.44
C THR A 48 10.66 -15.37 6.22
N ARG A 49 10.75 -15.24 7.55
CA ARG A 49 11.60 -16.07 8.43
C ARG A 49 10.97 -17.41 8.77
N ILE A 50 9.65 -17.47 8.90
CA ILE A 50 8.92 -18.72 9.21
C ILE A 50 8.57 -19.51 7.94
N SER A 51 8.89 -18.99 6.75
CA SER A 51 8.57 -19.67 5.51
C SER A 51 9.36 -20.98 5.40
N PRO A 52 8.70 -22.12 5.10
CA PRO A 52 9.37 -23.39 4.92
C PRO A 52 10.14 -23.50 3.59
N VAL A 53 9.96 -22.53 2.69
CA VAL A 53 10.58 -22.50 1.36
C VAL A 53 11.65 -21.42 1.33
N ALA A 54 12.86 -21.79 0.92
CA ALA A 54 13.96 -20.85 0.74
C ALA A 54 13.61 -19.81 -0.34
N GLY A 55 13.96 -18.54 -0.08
CA GLY A 55 13.73 -17.45 -1.04
C GLY A 55 12.31 -16.88 -1.04
N SER A 56 11.51 -17.15 0.00
CA SER A 56 10.19 -16.54 0.17
C SER A 56 10.26 -15.01 0.31
N SER A 57 9.30 -14.31 -0.29
CA SER A 57 9.22 -12.85 -0.34
C SER A 57 8.40 -12.21 0.78
N GLY A 58 8.03 -12.97 1.82
CA GLY A 58 7.22 -12.48 2.96
C GLY A 58 5.71 -12.48 2.68
N LEU A 59 4.96 -11.72 3.49
CA LEU A 59 3.50 -11.66 3.44
C LEU A 59 3.04 -10.94 2.17
N THR A 60 2.25 -11.62 1.34
CA THR A 60 1.70 -11.07 0.09
C THR A 60 0.21 -10.80 0.16
N VAL A 61 -0.55 -11.63 0.87
CA VAL A 61 -2.00 -11.50 1.00
C VAL A 61 -2.44 -11.90 2.42
N MET A 62 -3.34 -11.12 3.01
CA MET A 62 -4.07 -11.43 4.23
C MET A 62 -5.57 -11.30 3.93
N GLU A 63 -6.29 -12.40 4.01
CA GLU A 63 -7.73 -12.44 3.75
C GLU A 63 -8.52 -12.57 5.04
N THR A 64 -9.62 -11.82 5.12
CA THR A 64 -10.61 -11.91 6.18
C THR A 64 -12.00 -12.13 5.57
N PRO A 65 -13.03 -12.46 6.36
CA PRO A 65 -14.39 -12.59 5.84
C PRO A 65 -14.93 -11.30 5.21
N SER A 66 -14.45 -10.13 5.65
CA SER A 66 -14.94 -8.81 5.23
C SER A 66 -14.08 -8.14 4.17
N PHE A 67 -12.76 -8.26 4.26
CA PHE A 67 -11.81 -7.59 3.35
C PHE A 67 -10.57 -8.45 3.06
N SER A 68 -9.86 -8.09 2.00
CA SER A 68 -8.53 -8.63 1.70
C SER A 68 -7.49 -7.51 1.71
N LEU A 69 -6.33 -7.78 2.29
CA LEU A 69 -5.17 -6.90 2.30
C LEU A 69 -4.08 -7.52 1.43
N HIS A 70 -3.71 -6.82 0.37
CA HIS A 70 -2.68 -7.25 -0.57
C HIS A 70 -1.43 -6.41 -0.40
N ILE A 71 -0.26 -7.04 -0.40
CA ILE A 71 1.03 -6.39 -0.23
C ILE A 71 1.88 -6.66 -1.45
N PHE A 72 2.19 -5.60 -2.18
CA PHE A 72 3.15 -5.60 -3.26
C PHE A 72 4.44 -4.92 -2.81
N GLN A 73 5.58 -5.63 -2.86
CA GLN A 73 6.89 -5.06 -2.58
C GLN A 73 7.65 -4.80 -3.89
N SER A 74 8.11 -3.57 -4.10
CA SER A 74 8.99 -3.24 -5.21
C SER A 74 10.40 -3.80 -5.01
N GLN A 75 11.19 -3.89 -6.08
CA GLN A 75 12.62 -4.27 -5.98
C GLN A 75 13.44 -3.30 -5.12
N THR A 76 13.00 -2.04 -5.00
CA THR A 76 13.61 -1.03 -4.14
C THR A 76 13.22 -1.17 -2.65
N GLY A 77 12.30 -2.09 -2.32
CA GLY A 77 11.88 -2.41 -0.95
C GLY A 77 10.67 -1.60 -0.45
N ILE A 78 10.10 -0.73 -1.28
CA ILE A 78 8.87 0.01 -0.99
C ILE A 78 7.69 -0.97 -1.01
N LYS A 79 6.80 -0.88 -0.03
CA LYS A 79 5.65 -1.77 0.10
C LYS A 79 4.37 -0.99 -0.16
N PHE A 80 3.57 -1.48 -1.09
CA PHE A 80 2.25 -0.97 -1.45
C PHE A 80 1.23 -1.94 -0.87
N MET A 81 0.54 -1.51 0.17
CA MET A 81 -0.50 -2.30 0.82
C MET A 81 -1.85 -1.77 0.36
N ILE A 82 -2.68 -2.67 -0.18
CA ILE A 82 -3.94 -2.33 -0.82
C ILE A 82 -5.03 -3.11 -0.11
N LEU A 83 -5.92 -2.38 0.55
CA LEU A 83 -7.10 -2.93 1.21
C LEU A 83 -8.25 -2.95 0.21
N THR A 84 -8.88 -4.09 0.00
CA THR A 84 -9.97 -4.26 -0.98
C THR A 84 -11.13 -5.08 -0.42
N ASP A 85 -12.28 -5.01 -1.10
CA ASP A 85 -13.31 -6.02 -0.94
C ASP A 85 -12.77 -7.42 -1.37
N ARG A 86 -13.34 -8.48 -0.81
CA ARG A 86 -12.90 -9.88 -1.04
C ARG A 86 -12.97 -10.34 -2.51
N GLN A 87 -13.89 -9.77 -3.29
CA GLN A 87 -14.11 -10.16 -4.68
C GLN A 87 -13.35 -9.27 -5.69
N GLN A 88 -12.36 -8.48 -5.24
CA GLN A 88 -11.60 -7.64 -6.15
C GLN A 88 -10.65 -8.47 -7.02
N TYR A 89 -10.76 -8.34 -8.34
CA TYR A 89 -9.87 -8.96 -9.30
C TYR A 89 -8.80 -7.98 -9.79
N GLY A 90 -7.73 -8.51 -10.40
CA GLY A 90 -6.71 -7.68 -11.07
C GLY A 90 -5.80 -6.90 -10.13
N ILE A 91 -5.63 -7.34 -8.87
CA ILE A 91 -4.82 -6.64 -7.87
C ILE A 91 -3.38 -6.39 -8.34
N ASP A 92 -2.75 -7.35 -9.01
CA ASP A 92 -1.36 -7.17 -9.50
C ASP A 92 -1.25 -6.02 -10.50
N SER A 93 -2.26 -5.87 -11.37
CA SER A 93 -2.33 -4.76 -12.33
C SER A 93 -2.55 -3.43 -11.63
N ILE A 94 -3.39 -3.41 -10.59
CA ILE A 94 -3.65 -2.23 -9.75
C ILE A 94 -2.39 -1.83 -9.00
N ALA A 95 -1.70 -2.78 -8.35
CA ALA A 95 -0.46 -2.55 -7.63
C ALA A 95 0.65 -2.02 -8.55
N SER A 96 0.83 -2.65 -9.72
CA SER A 96 1.78 -2.21 -10.73
C SER A 96 1.46 -0.78 -11.21
N ARG A 97 0.18 -0.47 -11.44
CA ARG A 97 -0.23 0.88 -11.85
C ARG A 97 0.01 1.92 -10.75
N ILE A 98 -0.27 1.61 -9.49
CA ILE A 98 0.02 2.49 -8.35
C ILE A 98 1.53 2.73 -8.24
N HIS A 99 2.35 1.68 -8.39
CA HIS A 99 3.80 1.81 -8.40
C HIS A 99 4.31 2.72 -9.54
N HIS A 100 3.73 2.63 -10.73
CA HIS A 100 4.04 3.56 -11.83
C HIS A 100 3.64 5.00 -11.50
N LEU A 101 2.45 5.24 -10.96
CA LEU A 101 2.01 6.58 -10.53
C LEU A 101 2.95 7.16 -9.45
N TYR A 102 3.36 6.34 -8.48
CA TYR A 102 4.34 6.72 -7.46
C TYR A 102 5.68 7.12 -8.11
N SER A 103 6.16 6.31 -9.05
CA SER A 103 7.41 6.57 -9.76
C SER A 103 7.34 7.87 -10.59
N ASP A 104 6.21 8.12 -11.26
CA ASP A 104 6.06 9.29 -12.15
C ASP A 104 5.85 10.60 -11.41
N TYR A 105 5.06 10.61 -10.33
CA TYR A 105 4.69 11.85 -9.65
C TYR A 105 5.46 12.11 -8.35
N VAL A 106 5.96 11.07 -7.69
CA VAL A 106 6.68 11.20 -6.42
C VAL A 106 8.18 11.14 -6.66
N MET A 107 8.68 10.09 -7.33
CA MET A 107 10.14 9.93 -7.53
C MET A 107 10.74 10.95 -8.50
N LYS A 108 9.96 11.46 -9.45
CA LYS A 108 10.40 12.53 -10.37
C LYS A 108 10.19 13.93 -9.83
N ASN A 109 9.62 14.09 -8.63
CA ASN A 109 9.44 15.40 -8.01
C ASN A 109 10.74 15.83 -7.32
N PRO A 110 11.44 16.89 -7.79
CA PRO A 110 12.71 17.33 -7.20
C PRO A 110 12.57 17.85 -5.76
N PHE A 111 11.35 18.19 -5.32
CA PHE A 111 11.08 18.66 -3.97
C PHE A 111 10.71 17.54 -3.01
N TYR A 112 10.60 16.29 -3.49
CA TYR A 112 10.31 15.16 -2.63
C TYR A 112 11.59 14.61 -2.00
N THR A 113 11.62 14.57 -0.67
CA THR A 113 12.68 13.90 0.08
C THR A 113 12.30 12.44 0.29
N LEU A 114 13.21 11.53 -0.03
CA LEU A 114 13.00 10.10 0.18
C LEU A 114 12.68 9.79 1.65
N GLU A 115 11.91 8.73 1.87
CA GLU A 115 11.50 8.22 3.19
C GLU A 115 10.59 9.15 4.01
N MET A 116 10.30 10.36 3.54
CA MET A 116 9.38 11.30 4.16
C MET A 116 7.95 11.13 3.64
N PRO A 117 6.93 11.61 4.39
CA PRO A 117 5.54 11.56 3.93
C PRO A 117 5.34 12.24 2.56
N ILE A 118 4.62 11.57 1.67
CA ILE A 118 4.31 12.04 0.33
C ILE A 118 3.25 13.14 0.42
N ARG A 119 3.65 14.37 0.11
CA ARG A 119 2.77 15.54 -0.02
C ARG A 119 2.79 16.01 -1.47
N CYS A 120 2.14 15.27 -2.36
CA CYS A 120 2.14 15.54 -3.80
C CYS A 120 0.71 15.53 -4.35
N GLU A 121 0.13 16.72 -4.53
CA GLU A 121 -1.26 16.86 -5.01
C GLU A 121 -1.50 16.21 -6.37
N LYS A 122 -0.50 16.24 -7.26
CA LYS A 122 -0.59 15.55 -8.56
C LYS A 122 -0.75 14.04 -8.35
N PHE A 123 0.08 13.45 -7.50
CA PHE A 123 -0.02 12.02 -7.17
C PHE A 123 -1.41 11.70 -6.60
N ASP A 124 -1.90 12.48 -5.65
CA ASP A 124 -3.23 12.31 -5.08
C ASP A 124 -4.34 12.39 -6.12
N ARG A 125 -4.29 13.37 -7.02
CA ARG A 125 -5.30 13.55 -8.05
C ARG A 125 -5.34 12.37 -9.02
N TYR A 126 -4.19 11.96 -9.55
CA TYR A 126 -4.12 10.87 -10.53
C TYR A 126 -4.37 9.50 -9.91
N LEU A 127 -3.92 9.28 -8.66
CA LEU A 127 -4.24 8.07 -7.91
C LEU A 127 -5.75 7.99 -7.66
N GLY A 128 -6.36 9.06 -7.15
CA GLY A 128 -7.81 9.12 -6.91
C GLY A 128 -8.61 8.86 -8.18
N ALA A 129 -8.27 9.53 -9.28
CA ALA A 129 -8.91 9.31 -10.57
C ALA A 129 -8.78 7.85 -11.06
N TYR A 130 -7.60 7.24 -10.91
CA TYR A 130 -7.41 5.84 -11.28
C TYR A 130 -8.25 4.89 -10.41
N ILE A 131 -8.25 5.07 -9.08
CA ILE A 131 -9.01 4.23 -8.18
C ILE A 131 -10.52 4.30 -8.47
N SER A 132 -11.04 5.48 -8.81
CA SER A 132 -12.44 5.63 -9.24
C SER A 132 -12.80 4.87 -10.53
N THR A 133 -11.82 4.48 -11.36
CA THR A 133 -12.08 3.66 -12.57
C THR A 133 -12.06 2.15 -12.30
N VAL A 134 -11.45 1.71 -11.20
CA VAL A 134 -11.29 0.29 -10.83
C VAL A 134 -12.14 -0.13 -9.64
N ALA A 135 -12.83 0.83 -9.01
CA ALA A 135 -13.83 0.62 -7.97
C ALA A 135 -15.21 0.33 -8.59
#